data_AF-A0A7C2XGI4-F1
#
_entry.id   AF-A0A7C2XGI4-F1
#
_cell.length_a   1.000
_cell.length_b   1.000
_cell.length_c   1.000
_cell.angle_alpha   90.00
_cell.angle_beta   90.00
_cell.angle_gamma   90.00
#
_symmetry.space_group_name_H-M   'P 1'
#
loop_
_entity.id
_entity.type
_entity.pdbx_description
1 polymer ?
#
loop_
_entity_poly.entity_id
_entity_poly.type
_entity_poly.pdbx_seq_one_letter_code
_entity_poly.pdbx_strand_id
1 'polypeptide(L)'
;MLYNCIMQRILAAVAVIVSRNNEVLFVKRKKREGDPWSGDVALPGGMHKEEDSELINTAIREVKEEVGIDLSKHEYLGSLPLVSSIVRKELKVKTFVFVLKSEEFPIKNEEIDEFYWIPLKKLKRKFVYIEKIKRKRIAYVYENITIWGLTYRILTLLKKLYPQFF
;
A
#
# COMPACT_ATOMS: atom_id res chain seq x y z
N MET A 1 -24.61 -19.84 25.23
CA MET A 1 -25.03 -18.83 24.23
C MET A 1 -24.72 -17.47 24.83
N LEU A 2 -24.06 -16.56 24.09
CA LEU A 2 -23.40 -15.32 24.56
C LEU A 2 -22.06 -15.62 25.29
N TYR A 3 -20.85 -15.21 24.87
CA TYR A 3 -20.40 -14.02 24.15
C TYR A 3 -19.08 -14.33 23.40
N ASN A 4 -19.09 -15.25 22.42
CA ASN A 4 -17.98 -15.36 21.46
C ASN A 4 -18.12 -14.26 20.40
N CYS A 5 -18.07 -12.99 20.82
CA CYS A 5 -17.82 -11.88 19.92
C CYS A 5 -16.32 -11.85 19.66
N ILE A 6 -15.83 -12.85 18.91
CA ILE A 6 -14.51 -12.79 18.31
C ILE A 6 -14.57 -11.57 17.40
N MET A 7 -13.98 -10.46 17.83
CA MET A 7 -13.74 -9.29 17.00
C MET A 7 -13.07 -9.78 15.72
N GLN A 8 -13.85 -9.99 14.65
CA GLN A 8 -13.35 -10.41 13.36
C GLN A 8 -12.32 -9.36 12.96
N ARG A 9 -11.05 -9.75 12.91
CA ARG A 9 -9.97 -8.85 12.50
C ARG A 9 -10.25 -8.53 11.04
N ILE A 10 -10.48 -7.25 10.74
CA ILE A 10 -10.61 -6.81 9.37
C ILE A 10 -9.20 -6.86 8.77
N LEU A 11 -9.01 -7.69 7.76
CA LEU A 11 -7.71 -7.88 7.11
C LEU A 11 -7.73 -7.24 5.71
N ALA A 12 -6.63 -6.58 5.39
CA ALA A 12 -6.32 -6.13 4.05
C ALA A 12 -4.88 -6.52 3.70
N ALA A 13 -4.61 -6.62 2.41
CA ALA A 13 -3.29 -6.91 1.89
C ALA A 13 -2.88 -5.87 0.86
N VAL A 14 -1.63 -5.44 0.93
CA VAL A 14 -1.02 -4.50 -0.03
C VAL A 14 0.31 -5.04 -0.55
N ALA A 15 0.71 -4.58 -1.73
CA ALA A 15 1.96 -4.97 -2.35
C ALA A 15 2.94 -3.80 -2.44
N VAL A 16 4.18 -4.02 -2.00
CA VAL A 16 5.35 -3.24 -2.44
C VAL A 16 5.85 -3.90 -3.71
N ILE A 17 5.72 -3.20 -4.84
CA ILE A 17 6.13 -3.69 -6.16
C ILE A 17 7.35 -2.88 -6.58
N VAL A 18 8.50 -3.53 -6.66
CA VAL A 18 9.79 -2.92 -7.01
C VAL A 18 10.06 -3.19 -8.49
N SER A 19 10.24 -2.13 -9.29
CA SER A 19 10.63 -2.22 -10.69
C SER A 19 12.10 -2.60 -10.83
N ARG A 20 12.51 -2.95 -12.07
CA ARG A 20 13.91 -3.21 -12.41
C ARG A 20 14.83 -1.98 -12.21
N ASN A 21 14.25 -0.77 -12.17
CA ASN A 21 14.96 0.48 -11.92
C ASN A 21 15.03 0.85 -10.42
N ASN A 22 14.64 -0.09 -9.54
CA ASN A 22 14.58 0.11 -8.09
C ASN A 22 13.62 1.24 -7.66
N GLU A 23 12.48 1.31 -8.35
CA GLU A 23 11.37 2.22 -8.06
C GLU A 23 10.20 1.43 -7.50
N VAL A 24 9.44 2.02 -6.60
CA VAL A 24 8.22 1.40 -6.07
C VAL A 24 6.99 2.01 -6.71
N LEU A 25 6.05 1.14 -7.11
CA LEU A 25 4.74 1.56 -7.60
C LEU A 25 3.86 2.05 -6.44
N PHE A 26 3.37 3.27 -6.58
CA PHE A 26 2.30 3.83 -5.77
C PHE A 26 1.09 4.16 -6.63
N VAL A 27 -0.07 4.14 -6.00
CA VAL A 27 -1.33 4.55 -6.61
C VAL A 27 -1.88 5.77 -5.88
N LYS A 28 -2.46 6.72 -6.61
CA LYS A 28 -3.30 7.77 -6.04
C LYS A 28 -4.75 7.33 -6.13
N ARG A 29 -5.38 7.14 -4.98
CA ARG A 29 -6.77 6.70 -4.92
C ARG A 29 -7.70 7.81 -5.41
N LYS A 30 -8.68 7.48 -6.25
CA LYS A 30 -9.74 8.40 -6.66
C LYS A 30 -10.52 8.89 -5.44
N LYS A 31 -11.00 10.13 -5.48
CA LYS A 31 -11.82 10.69 -4.41
C LYS A 31 -13.19 9.99 -4.41
N ARG A 32 -13.60 9.47 -3.25
CA ARG A 32 -14.88 8.79 -3.04
C ARG A 32 -15.44 9.24 -1.70
N GLU A 33 -16.69 9.64 -1.68
CA GLU A 33 -17.36 10.07 -0.46
C GLU A 33 -17.46 8.90 0.53
N GLY A 34 -17.22 9.16 1.82
CA GLY A 34 -17.24 8.13 2.86
C GLY A 34 -15.98 7.25 2.97
N ASP A 35 -15.05 7.29 2.00
CA ASP A 35 -13.76 6.59 2.10
C ASP A 35 -12.70 7.49 2.78
N PRO A 36 -12.24 7.17 4.01
CA PRO A 36 -11.26 7.98 4.72
C PRO A 36 -9.88 7.99 4.08
N TRP A 37 -9.56 7.07 3.15
CA TRP A 37 -8.29 7.00 2.42
C TRP A 37 -8.39 7.54 1.00
N SER A 38 -9.55 8.01 0.59
CA SER A 38 -9.71 8.59 -0.75
C SER A 38 -8.77 9.79 -0.97
N GLY A 39 -8.22 9.89 -2.18
CA GLY A 39 -7.22 10.91 -2.53
C GLY A 39 -5.81 10.68 -1.97
N ASP A 40 -5.59 9.69 -1.10
CA ASP A 40 -4.25 9.41 -0.57
C ASP A 40 -3.40 8.62 -1.57
N VAL A 41 -2.09 8.81 -1.46
CA VAL A 41 -1.08 7.98 -2.14
C VAL A 41 -0.80 6.74 -1.31
N ALA A 42 -1.01 5.57 -1.91
CA ALA A 42 -0.98 4.28 -1.26
C ALA A 42 -0.16 3.27 -2.07
N LEU A 43 0.12 2.13 -1.43
CA LEU A 43 0.51 0.92 -2.14
C LEU A 43 -0.77 0.27 -2.70
N PRO A 44 -0.72 -0.36 -3.89
CA PRO A 44 -1.86 -1.09 -4.43
C PRO A 44 -2.23 -2.27 -3.53
N GLY A 45 -3.53 -2.57 -3.46
CA GLY A 45 -4.06 -3.59 -2.57
C GLY A 45 -5.43 -3.24 -2.01
N GLY A 46 -6.01 -4.18 -1.26
CA GLY A 46 -7.38 -4.07 -0.80
C GLY A 46 -7.76 -5.08 0.27
N MET A 47 -9.06 -5.28 0.40
CA MET A 47 -9.65 -6.07 1.48
C MET A 47 -9.54 -7.57 1.21
N HIS A 48 -9.25 -8.34 2.25
CA HIS A 48 -9.25 -9.81 2.16
C HIS A 48 -10.68 -10.31 1.91
N LYS A 49 -10.83 -11.19 0.92
CA LYS A 49 -12.05 -11.97 0.68
C LYS A 49 -11.82 -13.40 1.13
N GLU A 50 -12.86 -14.08 1.64
CA GLU A 50 -12.75 -15.47 2.09
C GLU A 50 -12.24 -16.41 0.98
N GLU A 51 -12.61 -16.12 -0.27
CA GLU A 51 -12.19 -16.83 -1.48
C GLU A 51 -10.68 -16.75 -1.76
N ASP A 52 -9.99 -15.73 -1.24
CA ASP A 52 -8.54 -15.56 -1.48
C ASP A 52 -7.71 -16.66 -0.79
N SER A 53 -8.27 -17.36 0.22
CA SER A 53 -7.63 -18.37 1.07
C SER A 53 -6.46 -17.85 1.93
N GLU A 54 -5.52 -17.11 1.33
CA GLU A 54 -4.36 -16.50 1.97
C GLU A 54 -4.23 -15.02 1.59
N LEU A 55 -3.70 -14.20 2.51
CA LEU A 55 -3.55 -12.75 2.29
C LEU A 55 -2.62 -12.39 1.11
N ILE A 56 -1.69 -13.27 0.73
CA ILE A 56 -0.85 -13.01 -0.44
C ILE A 56 -1.68 -13.04 -1.73
N ASN A 57 -2.67 -13.93 -1.81
CA ASN A 57 -3.59 -14.02 -2.94
C ASN A 57 -4.49 -12.79 -3.01
N THR A 58 -4.90 -12.23 -1.87
CA THR A 58 -5.56 -10.90 -1.83
C THR A 58 -4.68 -9.84 -2.49
N ALA A 59 -3.38 -9.75 -2.13
CA ALA A 59 -2.50 -8.76 -2.73
C ALA A 59 -2.34 -8.98 -4.25
N ILE A 60 -2.20 -10.24 -4.69
CA ILE A 60 -2.08 -10.59 -6.11
C ILE A 60 -3.36 -10.21 -6.88
N ARG A 61 -4.54 -10.56 -6.35
CA ARG A 61 -5.84 -10.24 -6.95
C ARG A 61 -6.04 -8.73 -7.05
N GLU A 62 -5.87 -8.01 -5.94
CA GLU A 62 -6.10 -6.57 -5.88
C GLU A 62 -5.13 -5.81 -6.80
N VAL A 63 -3.86 -6.20 -6.85
CA VAL A 63 -2.90 -5.60 -7.80
C VAL A 63 -3.31 -5.87 -9.25
N LYS A 64 -3.78 -7.08 -9.56
CA LYS A 64 -4.28 -7.38 -10.89
C LYS A 64 -5.53 -6.56 -11.25
N GLU A 65 -6.45 -6.36 -10.31
CA GLU A 65 -7.69 -5.58 -10.48
C GLU A 65 -7.44 -4.06 -10.56
N GLU A 66 -6.55 -3.52 -9.72
CA GLU A 66 -6.27 -2.08 -9.60
C GLU A 66 -5.28 -1.57 -10.65
N VAL A 67 -4.27 -2.38 -10.99
CA VAL A 67 -3.13 -1.92 -11.81
C VAL A 67 -2.81 -2.84 -12.98
N GLY A 68 -3.51 -3.97 -13.16
CA GLY A 68 -3.33 -4.87 -14.30
C GLY A 68 -2.08 -5.77 -14.26
N ILE A 69 -1.29 -5.72 -13.17
CA ILE A 69 -0.04 -6.47 -13.05
C ILE A 69 -0.29 -7.82 -12.37
N ASP A 70 0.15 -8.91 -13.01
CA ASP A 70 0.04 -10.27 -12.47
C ASP A 70 1.28 -10.66 -11.66
N LEU A 71 1.23 -10.39 -10.35
CA LEU A 71 2.34 -10.65 -9.42
C LEU A 71 2.75 -12.12 -9.30
N SER A 72 1.90 -13.07 -9.72
CA SER A 72 2.25 -14.49 -9.72
C SER A 72 3.41 -14.83 -10.68
N LYS A 73 3.67 -13.96 -11.65
CA LYS A 73 4.75 -14.10 -12.64
C LYS A 73 6.07 -13.44 -12.20
N HIS A 74 6.09 -12.82 -11.02
CA HIS A 74 7.21 -12.02 -10.53
C HIS A 74 7.86 -12.65 -9.29
N GLU A 75 8.97 -12.06 -8.85
CA GLU A 75 9.70 -12.59 -7.71
C GLU A 75 9.07 -12.11 -6.40
N TYR A 76 8.75 -13.05 -5.51
CA TYR A 76 8.29 -12.75 -4.17
C TYR A 76 9.47 -12.76 -3.19
N LEU A 77 9.74 -11.64 -2.52
CA LEU A 77 10.84 -11.52 -1.57
C LEU A 77 10.45 -11.85 -0.13
N GLY A 78 9.17 -11.72 0.22
CA GLY A 78 8.70 -11.90 1.59
C GLY A 78 7.62 -10.91 1.99
N SER A 79 7.32 -10.85 3.28
CA SER A 79 6.28 -9.98 3.83
C SER A 79 6.77 -9.18 5.03
N LEU A 80 6.15 -8.02 5.26
CA LEU A 80 6.39 -7.19 6.45
C LEU A 80 5.48 -7.61 7.61
N PRO A 81 5.82 -7.23 8.86
CA PRO A 81 4.89 -7.36 10.00
C PRO A 81 3.56 -6.66 9.75
N LEU A 82 2.49 -7.15 10.37
CA LEU A 82 1.17 -6.52 10.30
C LEU A 82 1.19 -5.10 10.85
N VAL A 83 0.50 -4.18 10.18
CA VAL A 83 0.35 -2.79 10.63
C VAL A 83 -1.13 -2.48 10.84
N SER A 84 -1.52 -2.10 12.07
CA SER A 84 -2.89 -1.65 12.35
C SER A 84 -3.10 -0.23 11.84
N SER A 85 -4.24 0.06 11.21
CA SER A 85 -4.63 1.42 10.87
C SER A 85 -4.93 2.25 12.13
N ILE A 86 -4.64 3.55 12.07
CA ILE A 86 -5.00 4.50 13.15
C ILE A 86 -6.43 4.99 12.98
N VAL A 87 -6.92 5.05 11.73
CA VAL A 87 -8.26 5.55 11.40
C VAL A 87 -9.33 4.50 11.70
N ARG A 88 -9.07 3.24 11.38
CA ARG A 88 -9.92 2.08 11.70
C ARG A 88 -9.07 1.05 12.45
N LYS A 89 -9.14 1.03 13.78
CA LYS A 89 -8.18 0.31 14.64
C LYS A 89 -8.23 -1.21 14.47
N GLU A 90 -9.40 -1.71 14.08
CA GLU A 90 -9.72 -3.10 13.75
C GLU A 90 -9.09 -3.56 12.42
N LEU A 91 -8.79 -2.63 11.52
CA LEU A 91 -8.15 -2.91 10.24
C LEU A 91 -6.65 -3.18 10.43
N LYS A 92 -6.23 -4.39 10.09
CA LYS A 92 -4.82 -4.79 10.02
C LYS A 92 -4.42 -5.03 8.58
N VAL A 93 -3.29 -4.45 8.20
CA VAL A 93 -2.76 -4.55 6.84
C VAL A 93 -1.51 -5.41 6.83
N LYS A 94 -1.50 -6.42 5.97
CA LYS A 94 -0.32 -7.23 5.65
C LYS A 94 0.31 -6.69 4.38
N THR A 95 1.62 -6.57 4.36
CA THR A 95 2.35 -6.08 3.18
C THR A 95 3.25 -7.16 2.63
N PHE A 96 3.16 -7.40 1.33
CA PHE A 96 4.00 -8.35 0.59
C PHE A 96 4.94 -7.59 -0.33
N VAL A 97 6.16 -8.09 -0.52
CA VAL A 97 7.20 -7.43 -1.31
C VAL A 97 7.49 -8.28 -2.54
N PHE A 98 7.40 -7.65 -3.71
CA PHE A 98 7.64 -8.27 -5.00
C PHE A 98 8.65 -7.46 -5.81
N VAL A 99 9.42 -8.15 -6.64
CA VAL A 99 10.33 -7.56 -7.64
C VAL A 99 9.90 -8.00 -9.03
N LEU A 100 9.69 -7.03 -9.92
CA LEU A 100 9.30 -7.30 -11.29
C LEU A 100 10.45 -7.92 -12.08
N LYS A 101 10.18 -9.05 -12.74
CA LYS A 101 11.12 -9.74 -13.63
C LYS A 101 11.14 -9.16 -15.05
N SER A 102 10.07 -8.49 -15.45
CA SER A 102 9.87 -7.80 -16.72
C SER A 102 9.50 -6.34 -16.47
N GLU A 103 9.55 -5.52 -17.52
CA GLU A 103 8.94 -4.20 -17.48
C GLU A 103 7.42 -4.35 -17.58
N GLU A 104 6.69 -3.72 -16.67
CA GLU A 104 5.23 -3.77 -16.60
C GLU A 104 4.67 -2.34 -16.57
N PHE A 105 3.58 -2.12 -17.28
CA PHE A 105 2.93 -0.82 -17.35
C PHE A 105 1.57 -0.88 -16.65
N PRO A 106 1.38 -0.14 -15.55
CA PRO A 106 0.13 -0.21 -14.81
C PRO A 106 -1.02 0.39 -15.61
N ILE A 107 -2.16 -0.30 -15.61
CA ILE A 107 -3.38 0.13 -16.29
C ILE A 107 -4.39 0.57 -15.24
N LYS A 108 -4.97 1.77 -15.42
CA LYS A 108 -5.93 2.34 -14.46
C LYS A 108 -7.26 1.62 -14.54
N ASN A 109 -7.86 1.36 -13.38
CA ASN A 109 -9.29 1.11 -13.27
C ASN A 109 -10.02 2.36 -12.72
N GLU A 110 -11.32 2.23 -12.42
CA GLU A 110 -12.13 3.35 -11.92
C GLU A 110 -11.78 3.81 -10.48
N GLU A 111 -10.99 3.04 -9.75
CA GLU A 111 -10.56 3.32 -8.37
C GLU A 111 -9.33 4.23 -8.33
N ILE A 112 -8.52 4.25 -9.39
CA ILE A 112 -7.20 4.88 -9.40
C ILE A 112 -7.18 6.14 -10.27
N ASP A 113 -6.69 7.23 -9.68
CA ASP A 113 -6.53 8.53 -10.34
C ASP A 113 -5.19 8.61 -11.06
N GLU A 114 -4.09 8.21 -10.40
CA GLU A 114 -2.72 8.34 -10.91
C GLU A 114 -1.82 7.19 -10.42
N PHE A 115 -0.75 6.94 -11.18
CA PHE A 115 0.32 6.00 -10.83
C PHE A 115 1.63 6.75 -10.67
N TYR A 116 2.45 6.30 -9.72
CA TYR A 116 3.78 6.85 -9.50
C TYR A 116 4.80 5.73 -9.32
N TRP A 117 5.81 5.69 -10.19
CA TRP A 117 7.05 4.96 -9.94
C TRP A 117 8.00 5.89 -9.20
N ILE A 118 8.33 5.58 -7.96
CA ILE A 118 9.16 6.46 -7.12
C ILE A 118 10.40 5.69 -6.64
N PRO A 119 11.61 6.16 -6.96
CA PRO A 119 12.83 5.65 -6.35
C PRO A 119 12.82 5.99 -4.85
N LEU A 120 12.77 4.99 -3.96
CA LEU A 120 12.61 5.23 -2.53
C LEU A 120 13.78 6.04 -1.93
N LYS A 121 14.99 5.92 -2.50
CA LYS A 121 16.16 6.75 -2.16
C LYS A 121 15.95 8.26 -2.34
N LYS A 122 14.99 8.68 -3.17
CA LYS A 122 14.67 10.10 -3.40
C LYS A 122 13.62 10.63 -2.41
N LEU A 123 13.02 9.78 -1.57
CA LEU A 123 12.01 10.19 -0.60
C LEU A 123 12.63 11.05 0.51
N LYS A 124 12.07 12.25 0.72
CA LYS A 124 12.46 13.13 1.82
C LYS A 124 11.46 13.02 2.97
N ARG A 125 11.95 12.77 4.19
CA ARG A 125 11.13 12.70 5.40
C ARG A 125 10.96 14.10 6.00
N LYS A 126 9.73 14.61 6.08
CA LYS A 126 9.43 15.94 6.66
C LYS A 126 8.03 16.00 7.29
N PHE A 127 7.77 17.03 8.09
CA PHE A 127 6.42 17.34 8.54
C PHE A 127 5.67 18.12 7.45
N VAL A 128 4.47 17.65 7.10
CA VAL A 128 3.59 18.24 6.07
C VAL A 128 2.23 18.51 6.70
N TYR A 129 1.61 19.63 6.36
CA TYR A 129 0.22 19.91 6.74
C TYR A 129 -0.73 19.10 5.86
N ILE A 130 -1.53 18.22 6.47
CA ILE A 130 -2.47 17.36 5.77
C ILE A 130 -3.85 17.98 5.83
N GLU A 131 -4.31 18.51 4.70
CA GLU A 131 -5.57 19.26 4.58
C GLU A 131 -6.76 18.45 5.11
N LYS A 132 -6.87 17.18 4.71
CA LYS A 132 -7.97 16.27 5.07
C LYS A 132 -8.19 16.16 6.59
N ILE A 133 -7.14 16.30 7.40
CA ILE A 133 -7.23 16.19 8.87
C ILE A 133 -6.83 17.49 9.59
N LYS A 134 -6.61 18.57 8.85
CA LYS A 134 -6.22 19.91 9.34
C LYS A 134 -5.06 19.89 10.35
N ARG A 135 -4.06 19.03 10.14
CA ARG A 135 -2.95 18.81 11.09
C ARG A 135 -1.64 18.51 10.37
N LYS A 136 -0.51 18.90 11.00
CA LYS A 136 0.81 18.44 10.58
C LYS A 136 1.02 16.96 10.91
N ARG A 137 1.56 16.22 9.96
CA ARG A 137 1.99 14.82 10.10
C ARG A 137 3.35 14.62 9.47
N ILE A 138 4.08 13.67 10.00
CA ILE A 138 5.29 13.20 9.34
C ILE A 138 4.91 12.42 8.09
N ALA A 139 5.64 12.66 7.01
CA ALA A 139 5.39 12.08 5.70
C ALA A 139 6.71 11.86 4.96
N TYR A 140 6.66 10.99 3.95
CA TYR A 140 7.62 10.97 2.87
C TYR A 140 7.12 11.84 1.73
N VAL A 141 8.01 12.63 1.13
CA VAL A 141 7.68 13.52 0.02
C VAL A 141 8.65 13.31 -1.12
N TYR A 142 8.08 13.25 -2.32
CA TYR A 142 8.79 13.23 -3.59
C TYR A 142 8.12 14.25 -4.52
N GLU A 143 8.85 15.28 -4.92
CA GLU A 143 8.27 16.38 -5.71
C GLU A 143 7.00 16.96 -5.03
N ASN A 144 5.85 16.91 -5.70
CA ASN A 144 4.54 17.32 -5.19
C ASN A 144 3.75 16.18 -4.50
N ILE A 145 4.29 14.96 -4.47
CA ILE A 145 3.65 13.76 -3.93
C ILE A 145 3.91 13.66 -2.43
N THR A 146 2.84 13.51 -1.64
CA THR A 146 2.90 13.32 -0.19
C THR A 146 2.39 11.94 0.20
N ILE A 147 3.29 11.12 0.74
CA ILE A 147 2.99 9.77 1.25
C ILE A 147 3.00 9.84 2.78
N TRP A 148 1.82 9.69 3.38
CA TRP A 148 1.62 9.89 4.82
C TRP A 148 0.80 8.72 5.42
N GLY A 149 0.48 8.81 6.71
CA GLY A 149 -0.43 7.87 7.36
C GLY A 149 0.08 6.43 7.38
N LEU A 150 -0.76 5.49 6.95
CA LEU A 150 -0.46 4.06 6.99
C LEU A 150 0.68 3.69 6.03
N THR A 151 0.64 4.20 4.79
CA THR A 151 1.69 3.98 3.78
C THR A 151 3.05 4.44 4.29
N TYR A 152 3.12 5.62 4.92
CA TYR A 152 4.36 6.11 5.55
C TYR A 152 4.92 5.12 6.60
N ARG A 153 4.06 4.53 7.43
CA ARG A 153 4.47 3.55 8.45
C ARG A 153 4.96 2.25 7.82
N ILE A 154 4.30 1.78 6.77
CA ILE A 154 4.73 0.62 5.97
C ILE A 154 6.12 0.89 5.37
N LEU A 155 6.34 2.04 4.74
CA LEU A 155 7.65 2.40 4.19
C LEU A 155 8.74 2.52 5.26
N THR A 156 8.41 2.95 6.47
CA THR A 156 9.37 2.97 7.58
C THR A 156 9.80 1.56 7.99
N LEU A 157 8.88 0.59 7.96
CA LEU A 157 9.20 -0.83 8.21
C LEU A 157 9.98 -1.44 7.04
N LEU A 158 9.58 -1.13 5.81
CA LEU A 158 10.30 -1.55 4.61
C LEU A 158 11.75 -1.06 4.67
N LYS A 159 12.00 0.22 5.02
CA LYS A 159 13.35 0.76 5.16
C LYS A 159 14.20 0.00 6.19
N LYS A 160 13.59 -0.49 7.27
CA LYS A 160 14.28 -1.25 8.31
C LYS A 160 14.67 -2.66 7.83
N LEU A 161 13.79 -3.31 7.07
CA LEU A 161 13.94 -4.72 6.68
C LEU A 161 14.61 -4.91 5.31
N TYR A 162 14.47 -3.92 4.42
CA TYR A 162 15.01 -3.88 3.06
C TYR A 162 15.73 -2.54 2.82
N PRO A 163 16.80 -2.24 3.57
CA PRO A 163 17.50 -0.96 3.48
C PRO A 163 18.11 -0.71 2.09
N GLN A 164 18.39 -1.75 1.30
CA GLN A 164 18.93 -1.64 -0.06
C GLN A 164 18.04 -0.87 -1.05
N PHE A 165 16.76 -0.67 -0.72
CA PHE A 165 15.86 0.13 -1.54
C PHE A 165 15.92 1.64 -1.22
N PHE A 166 16.51 2.05 -0.09
CA PHE A 166 16.51 3.44 0.42
C PHE A 166 17.89 4.07 0.41
#